data_AF-A0A3D1J6G3-F1
#
_entry.id   AF-A0A3D1J6G3-F1
#
_cell.length_a   1.000
_cell.length_b   1.000
_cell.length_c   1.000
_cell.angle_alpha   90.00
_cell.angle_beta   90.00
_cell.angle_gamma   90.00
#
_symmetry.space_group_name_H-M   'P 1'
#
loop_
_entity.id
_entity.type
_entity.pdbx_description
1 polymer ?
#
loop_
_entity_poly.entity_id
_entity_poly.type
_entity_poly.pdbx_seq_one_letter_code
_entity_poly.pdbx_strand_id
1 'polypeptide(L)' 'MQKWELAYIDYQNGMKYKDIAAKHDVSINTVKSWKSRKWNEPPEKKGATKKEKVAHKKEVQPVIDNDDLTEQQ' A
#
# COMPACT_ATOMS: atom_id res chain seq x y z
N MET A 1 -13.40 14.01 6.89
CA MET A 1 -12.45 13.56 5.86
C MET A 1 -11.36 12.78 6.53
N GLN A 2 -11.07 11.57 6.06
CA GLN A 2 -9.99 10.79 6.64
C GLN A 2 -8.65 11.21 6.03
N LYS A 3 -7.57 11.22 6.82
CA LYS A 3 -6.23 11.64 6.35
C LYS A 3 -5.76 10.84 5.12
N TRP A 4 -6.09 9.55 5.05
CA TRP A 4 -5.73 8.65 3.95
C TRP A 4 -6.44 8.95 2.63
N GLU A 5 -7.57 9.65 2.69
CA GLU A 5 -8.40 10.02 1.54
C GLU A 5 -7.83 11.26 0.86
N LEU A 6 -7.44 12.25 1.66
CA LEU A 6 -6.68 13.42 1.19
C LEU A 6 -5.31 13.00 0.62
N ALA A 7 -4.61 12.12 1.33
CA ALA A 7 -3.35 11.54 0.87
C ALA A 7 -3.50 10.74 -0.43
N TYR A 8 -4.67 10.14 -0.70
CA TYR A 8 -4.93 9.43 -1.95
C TYR A 8 -5.08 10.40 -3.11
N ILE A 9 -5.84 11.48 -2.94
CA ILE A 9 -6.01 12.53 -3.95
C ILE A 9 -4.64 13.14 -4.28
N ASP A 10 -3.88 13.47 -3.24
CA ASP A 10 -2.52 13.97 -3.33
C ASP A 10 -1.60 13.01 -4.12
N TYR A 11 -1.68 11.70 -3.86
CA TYR A 11 -0.96 10.67 -4.60
C TYR A 11 -1.42 10.54 -6.07
N GLN A 12 -2.74 10.60 -6.31
CA GLN A 12 -3.32 10.57 -7.67
C GLN A 12 -2.89 11.79 -8.50
N ASN A 13 -2.66 12.93 -7.85
CA ASN A 13 -2.08 14.14 -8.47
C ASN A 13 -0.58 14.01 -8.76
N GLY A 14 0.05 12.87 -8.46
CA GLY A 14 1.47 12.61 -8.71
C GLY A 14 2.40 13.12 -7.60
N MET A 15 1.88 13.49 -6.43
CA MET A 15 2.75 13.85 -5.30
C MET A 15 3.44 12.61 -4.73
N LYS A 16 4.68 12.81 -4.29
CA LYS A 16 5.51 11.75 -3.70
C LYS A 16 5.05 11.46 -2.28
N TYR A 17 5.27 10.23 -1.82
CA TYR A 17 4.88 9.84 -0.46
C TYR A 17 5.56 10.68 0.63
N LYS A 18 6.76 11.21 0.38
CA LYS A 18 7.48 12.09 1.33
C LYS A 18 6.75 13.41 1.52
N ASP A 19 6.33 14.04 0.43
CA ASP A 19 5.62 15.32 0.46
C ASP A 19 4.23 15.17 1.10
N ILE A 20 3.56 14.05 0.79
CA ILE A 20 2.28 13.68 1.41
C ILE A 20 2.46 13.45 2.91
N ALA A 21 3.52 12.75 3.30
CA ALA A 21 3.86 12.50 4.70
C ALA A 21 4.09 13.81 5.46
N ALA A 22 4.91 14.72 4.90
CA ALA A 22 5.18 16.03 5.49
C ALA A 22 3.92 16.91 5.59
N LYS A 23 3.08 16.93 4.55
CA LYS A 23 1.84 17.73 4.52
C LYS A 23 0.83 17.30 5.59
N HIS A 24 0.74 16.00 5.87
CA HIS A 24 -0.23 15.44 6.82
C HIS A 24 0.37 15.18 8.22
N ASP A 25 1.64 15.54 8.42
CA ASP A 25 2.46 15.27 9.62
C ASP A 25 2.39 13.79 10.03
N VAL A 26 2.63 12.91 9.07
CA VAL A 26 2.67 11.46 9.26
C VAL A 26 3.96 10.89 8.72
N SER A 27 4.31 9.67 9.13
CA SER A 27 5.48 9.00 8.56
C SER A 27 5.19 8.48 7.14
N ILE A 28 6.23 8.36 6.31
CA ILE A 28 6.11 7.71 5.00
C ILE A 28 5.56 6.27 5.11
N ASN A 29 5.88 5.58 6.21
CA ASN A 29 5.38 4.24 6.49
C ASN A 29 3.86 4.24 6.71
N THR A 30 3.32 5.31 7.29
CA THR A 30 1.87 5.51 7.44
C THR A 30 1.20 5.61 6.07
N VAL A 31 1.77 6.41 5.15
CA VAL A 31 1.25 6.55 3.77
C VAL A 31 1.32 5.23 3.01
N LYS A 32 2.44 4.49 3.13
CA LYS A 32 2.57 3.14 2.56
C LYS A 32 1.54 2.16 3.14
N SER A 33 1.27 2.24 4.45
CA SER A 33 0.24 1.41 5.08
C SER A 33 -1.16 1.75 4.60
N TRP A 34 -1.46 3.01 4.29
CA TRP A 34 -2.74 3.42 3.70
C TRP A 34 -2.88 2.87 2.28
N LYS A 35 -1.84 2.97 1.44
CA LYS A 35 -1.85 2.34 0.12
C LYS A 35 -2.21 0.87 0.19
N SER A 36 -1.52 0.12 1.05
CA SER A 36 -1.72 -1.32 1.20
C SER A 36 -3.10 -1.70 1.73
N ARG A 37 -3.66 -0.94 2.67
CA ARG A 37 -4.90 -1.32 3.39
C ARG A 37 -6.17 -0.64 2.91
N LYS A 38 -6.05 0.53 2.26
CA LYS A 38 -7.17 1.42 1.92
C LYS A 38 -7.24 1.75 0.44
N TRP A 39 -6.11 1.86 -0.24
CA TRP A 39 -6.11 2.17 -1.67
C TRP A 39 -6.12 0.91 -2.54
N ASN A 40 -5.59 -0.20 -2.02
CA ASN A 40 -5.57 -1.50 -2.70
C ASN A 40 -6.80 -2.37 -2.40
N GLU A 41 -7.94 -1.81 -1.97
CA GLU A 41 -9.13 -2.64 -1.73
C GLU A 41 -9.68 -3.22 -3.05
N PRO A 42 -9.70 -4.56 -3.23
CA PRO A 42 -10.56 -5.18 -4.21
C PRO A 42 -12.01 -5.15 -3.69
N PRO A 43 -13.01 -5.16 -4.58
CA PRO A 43 -14.40 -5.05 -4.19
C PRO A 43 -14.82 -6.24 -3.32
N GLU A 44 -15.32 -5.94 -2.13
CA GLU A 44 -16.21 -6.74 -1.29
C GLU A 44 -16.18 -8.27 -1.50
N LYS A 45 -15.43 -9.01 -0.67
CA LYS A 45 -15.95 -10.30 -0.15
C LYS A 45 -15.58 -10.50 1.32
N LYS A 46 -16.65 -10.38 2.10
CA LYS A 46 -16.89 -10.94 3.43
C LYS A 46 -16.06 -12.21 3.72
N GLY A 47 -15.56 -12.28 4.96
CA GLY A 47 -15.27 -13.55 5.63
C GLY A 47 -13.79 -13.93 5.61
N ALA A 48 -13.34 -14.38 6.78
CA ALA A 48 -12.04 -14.99 6.99
C ALA A 48 -11.62 -15.89 5.81
N THR A 49 -10.59 -15.51 5.06
CA THR A 49 -9.78 -16.52 4.37
C THR A 49 -9.14 -17.36 5.46
N LYS A 50 -9.79 -18.48 5.77
CA LYS A 50 -9.15 -19.60 6.44
C LYS A 50 -7.84 -19.81 5.72
N LYS A 51 -6.73 -19.68 6.45
CA LYS A 51 -5.41 -20.08 5.96
C LYS A 51 -5.50 -21.60 5.83
N GLU A 52 -5.97 -22.09 4.69
CA GLU A 52 -5.91 -23.50 4.41
C GLU A 52 -4.41 -23.81 4.32
N LYS A 53 -3.90 -24.54 5.31
CA LYS A 53 -2.52 -25.00 5.33
C LYS A 53 -2.36 -25.99 4.19
N VAL A 54 -2.03 -25.51 3.01
CA VAL A 54 -1.71 -26.38 1.89
C VAL A 54 -0.20 -26.37 1.70
N ALA A 55 0.42 -27.50 2.04
CA ALA A 55 1.83 -27.76 1.78
C ALA A 55 2.04 -27.79 0.26
N HIS A 56 2.51 -26.69 -0.33
CA HIS A 56 2.98 -26.68 -1.71
C HIS A 56 4.48 -26.40 -1.72
N LYS A 57 5.25 -27.43 -2.08
CA LYS A 57 6.66 -27.36 -2.43
C LYS A 57 6.76 -27.14 -3.94
N LYS A 58 6.99 -25.90 -4.38
CA LYS A 58 7.90 -25.52 -5.49
C LYS A 58 7.75 -24.05 -5.88
N GLU A 59 8.88 -23.35 -5.79
CA GLU A 59 9.48 -22.50 -6.82
C GLU A 59 8.64 -21.39 -7.49
N VAL A 60 9.16 -20.17 -7.28
CA VAL A 60 8.96 -18.92 -8.02
C VAL A 60 7.59 -18.26 -7.82
N GLN A 61 7.53 -17.37 -6.83
CA GLN A 61 6.79 -16.12 -7.04
C GLN A 61 7.80 -15.14 -7.64
N PRO A 62 7.51 -14.47 -8.77
CA PRO A 62 8.08 -13.14 -8.94
C PRO A 62 7.52 -12.36 -7.77
N VAL A 63 8.34 -12.20 -6.75
CA VAL A 63 8.20 -11.07 -5.84
C VAL A 63 8.07 -9.92 -6.82
N ILE A 64 6.89 -9.31 -6.91
CA ILE A 64 6.80 -7.97 -7.44
C ILE A 64 7.43 -7.14 -6.33
N ASP A 65 8.75 -7.29 -6.25
CA ASP A 65 9.68 -6.35 -5.71
C ASP A 65 9.32 -5.09 -6.46
N ASN A 66 8.39 -4.34 -5.87
CA ASN A 66 8.43 -2.90 -5.99
C ASN A 66 9.61 -2.44 -5.13
N ASP A 67 10.78 -3.01 -5.46
CA ASP A 67 12.15 -2.56 -5.22
C ASP A 67 12.51 -1.51 -6.27
N ASP A 68 11.51 -0.91 -6.92
CA ASP A 68 11.66 0.44 -7.41
C ASP A 68 11.49 1.40 -6.22
N LEU A 69 12.48 1.31 -5.35
CA LEU A 69 13.05 2.42 -4.62
C LEU A 69 13.56 3.41 -5.67
N THR A 70 12.67 4.03 -6.45
CA THR A 70 13.02 5.27 -7.14
C THR A 70 13.21 6.30 -6.07
N GLU A 71 14.48 6.40 -5.70
CA GLU A 71 15.20 7.57 -5.25
C GLU A 71 14.48 8.86 -5.60
N GLN A 72 13.52 9.20 -4.77
CA GLN A 72 13.06 10.55 -4.61
C GLN A 72 13.27 10.88 -3.14
N GLN A 73 14.55 11.13 -2.87
CA GLN A 73 15.03 11.84 -1.70
C GLN A 73 14.21 13.11 -1.50
#